data_AF-A0A9D2R1S7-F1
#
_entry.id   AF-A0A9D2R1S7-F1
#
_cell.length_a   1.000
_cell.length_b   1.000
_cell.length_c   1.000
_cell.angle_alpha   90.00
_cell.angle_beta   90.00
_cell.angle_gamma   90.00
#
_symmetry.space_group_name_H-M   'P 1'
#
loop_
_entity.id
_entity.type
_entity.pdbx_description
1 polymer ?
#
loop_
_entity_poly.entity_id
_entity_poly.type
_entity_poly.pdbx_seq_one_letter_code
_entity_poly.pdbx_strand_id
1 'polypeptide(L)'
;MIESGYFFQSIGNTLLIWIMSIIPQLTIAFLLALILSNKWFRGRFILRNIYYFPNLVTPVTIGLLFGAMFSYPGGAINNIISALGLEAVDFQNNQMLARMVIAIAICWKNFGFNIIYFTAGINSISEEVLEAAEVDGASSWQRITKITIPLMRPILIYVLVTSVIGGLQMFDESKLVFTNVPGDATTTMVKYMYDSAFVRFQFGYSAAVSYGIFVIIAFFSIISLIVTKDRGDDYGKTKKARKGRK
;
A
#
# COMPACT_ATOMS: atom_id res chain seq x y z
N MET A 1 -6.41 -31.98 -3.14
CA MET A 1 -5.93 -31.20 -4.33
C MET A 1 -6.01 -29.67 -4.23
N ILE A 2 -6.82 -29.09 -3.34
CA ILE A 2 -6.60 -27.73 -2.75
C ILE A 2 -5.79 -27.85 -1.43
N GLU A 3 -5.52 -29.09 -0.98
CA GLU A 3 -4.87 -29.46 0.30
C GLU A 3 -3.36 -29.23 0.36
N SER A 4 -2.72 -28.69 -0.68
CA SER A 4 -1.31 -28.32 -0.57
C SER A 4 -1.20 -27.12 0.36
N GLY A 5 -0.76 -27.34 1.61
CA GLY A 5 -0.55 -26.30 2.61
C GLY A 5 0.21 -25.07 2.08
N TYR A 6 1.02 -25.25 1.04
CA TYR A 6 1.73 -24.19 0.33
C TYR A 6 0.85 -23.11 -0.31
N PHE A 7 -0.32 -23.44 -0.88
CA PHE A 7 -1.20 -22.41 -1.46
C PHE A 7 -1.81 -21.54 -0.35
N PHE A 8 -2.35 -22.17 0.70
CA PHE A 8 -2.87 -21.45 1.87
C PHE A 8 -1.78 -20.66 2.61
N GLN A 9 -0.56 -21.21 2.67
CA GLN A 9 0.60 -20.50 3.17
C GLN A 9 0.90 -19.26 2.33
N SER A 10 0.82 -19.36 1.00
CA SER A 10 1.03 -18.21 0.11
C SER A 10 -0.03 -17.11 0.30
N ILE A 11 -1.28 -17.48 0.61
CA ILE A 11 -2.34 -16.53 0.99
C ILE A 11 -1.94 -15.82 2.28
N GLY A 12 -1.55 -16.57 3.32
CA GLY A 12 -1.12 -16.04 4.61
C GLY A 12 0.09 -15.10 4.49
N ASN A 13 1.11 -15.50 3.74
CA ASN A 13 2.28 -14.65 3.46
C ASN A 13 1.88 -13.37 2.72
N THR A 14 1.01 -13.46 1.71
CA THR A 14 0.55 -12.29 0.95
C THR A 14 -0.19 -11.31 1.85
N LEU A 15 -1.12 -11.79 2.69
CA LEU A 15 -1.86 -10.95 3.63
C LEU A 15 -0.94 -10.32 4.68
N LEU A 16 0.02 -11.07 5.21
CA LEU A 16 0.93 -10.58 6.24
C LEU A 16 1.87 -9.51 5.68
N ILE A 17 2.49 -9.74 4.51
CA ILE A 17 3.31 -8.73 3.84
C ILE A 17 2.45 -7.51 3.48
N TRP A 18 1.23 -7.72 2.98
CA TRP A 18 0.30 -6.64 2.66
C TRP A 18 -0.05 -5.77 3.87
N ILE A 19 -0.37 -6.36 5.02
CA ILE A 19 -0.64 -5.63 6.27
C ILE A 19 0.59 -4.83 6.69
N MET A 20 1.76 -5.46 6.68
CA MET A 20 3.03 -4.84 7.06
C MET A 20 3.44 -3.69 6.14
N SER A 21 3.08 -3.74 4.86
CA SER A 21 3.40 -2.68 3.91
C SER A 21 2.34 -1.59 3.88
N ILE A 22 1.06 -1.94 3.64
CA ILE A 22 0.03 -0.98 3.27
C ILE A 22 -0.49 -0.18 4.47
N ILE A 23 -0.68 -0.80 5.65
CA ILE A 23 -1.22 -0.06 6.80
C ILE A 23 -0.28 1.08 7.23
N PRO A 24 1.03 0.83 7.46
CA PRO A 24 1.96 1.91 7.78
C PRO A 24 2.06 2.92 6.65
N GLN A 25 2.12 2.45 5.40
CA GLN A 25 2.25 3.32 4.23
C GLN A 25 1.09 4.30 4.10
N LEU A 26 -0.16 3.83 4.17
CA LEU A 26 -1.35 4.69 4.05
C LEU A 26 -1.42 5.69 5.20
N THR A 27 -1.08 5.25 6.41
CA THR A 27 -1.07 6.11 7.60
C THR A 27 -0.05 7.23 7.45
N ILE A 28 1.20 6.90 7.10
CA ILE A 28 2.27 7.89 6.93
C ILE A 28 1.98 8.80 5.74
N ALA A 29 1.50 8.26 4.62
CA ALA A 29 1.14 9.05 3.44
C ALA A 29 0.01 10.04 3.74
N PHE A 30 -1.01 9.65 4.51
CA PHE A 30 -2.09 10.54 4.92
C PHE A 30 -1.61 11.66 5.85
N LEU A 31 -0.78 11.32 6.84
CA LEU A 31 -0.19 12.31 7.76
C LEU A 31 0.68 13.33 7.01
N LEU A 32 1.53 12.87 6.09
CA LEU A 32 2.32 13.78 5.27
C LEU A 32 1.44 14.61 4.33
N ALA A 33 0.37 14.06 3.77
CA ALA A 33 -0.56 14.81 2.94
C ALA A 33 -1.22 15.96 3.72
N LEU A 34 -1.60 15.74 4.99
CA LEU A 34 -2.09 16.81 5.87
C LEU A 34 -1.05 17.92 6.06
N ILE A 35 0.21 17.55 6.33
CA ILE A 35 1.31 18.52 6.48
C ILE A 35 1.54 19.30 5.18
N LEU A 36 1.56 18.62 4.04
CA LEU A 36 1.81 19.22 2.74
C LEU A 36 0.65 20.11 2.26
N SER A 37 -0.58 19.81 2.66
CA SER A 37 -1.74 20.63 2.34
C SER A 37 -1.75 21.98 3.07
N ASN A 38 -1.00 22.13 4.17
CA ASN A 38 -0.95 23.36 4.97
C ASN A 38 -0.22 24.49 4.23
N LYS A 39 -0.93 25.61 3.95
CA LYS A 39 -0.48 26.73 3.09
C LYS A 39 0.88 27.32 3.45
N TRP A 40 1.27 27.21 4.72
CA TRP A 40 2.52 27.74 5.25
C TRP A 40 3.75 26.88 4.92
N PHE A 41 3.56 25.65 4.43
CA PHE A 41 4.67 24.75 4.11
C PHE A 41 5.32 25.12 2.76
N ARG A 42 6.55 25.67 2.80
CA ARG A 42 7.29 26.15 1.61
C ARG A 42 8.04 25.05 0.83
N GLY A 43 8.24 23.87 1.43
CA GLY A 43 9.01 22.77 0.83
C GLY A 43 8.23 21.81 -0.08
N ARG A 44 6.98 22.14 -0.46
CA ARG A 44 6.05 21.21 -1.15
C ARG A 44 6.61 20.64 -2.44
N PHE A 45 7.26 21.47 -3.25
CA PHE A 45 7.75 21.05 -4.57
C PHE A 45 8.92 20.06 -4.47
N ILE A 46 9.85 20.32 -3.54
CA ILE A 46 11.02 19.44 -3.31
C ILE A 46 10.54 18.10 -2.75
N LEU A 47 9.70 18.11 -1.71
CA LEU A 47 9.16 16.87 -1.14
C LEU A 47 8.37 16.08 -2.19
N ARG A 48 7.61 16.76 -3.06
CA ARG A 48 6.90 16.12 -4.17
C ARG A 48 7.79 15.32 -5.10
N ASN A 49 8.92 15.88 -5.47
CA ASN A 49 9.84 15.19 -6.36
C ASN A 49 10.48 13.99 -5.67
N ILE A 50 10.82 14.12 -4.38
CA ILE A 50 11.42 13.04 -3.58
C ILE A 50 10.46 11.86 -3.42
N TYR A 51 9.22 12.09 -3.01
CA TYR A 51 8.30 10.98 -2.79
C TYR A 51 7.77 10.39 -4.11
N TYR A 52 7.80 11.12 -5.22
CA TYR A 52 7.33 10.61 -6.52
C TYR A 52 8.39 9.75 -7.23
N PHE A 53 9.66 9.93 -6.88
CA PHE A 53 10.78 9.21 -7.46
C PHE A 53 10.59 7.68 -7.56
N PRO A 54 10.07 6.96 -6.54
CA PRO A 54 9.87 5.51 -6.61
C PRO A 54 8.93 5.07 -7.73
N ASN A 55 7.93 5.90 -8.07
CA ASN A 55 6.98 5.60 -9.15
C ASN A 55 7.62 5.66 -10.54
N LEU A 56 8.80 6.26 -10.66
CA LEU A 56 9.57 6.31 -11.91
C LEU A 56 10.42 5.05 -12.13
N VAL A 57 10.57 4.23 -11.09
CA VAL A 57 11.39 3.03 -11.10
C VAL A 57 10.49 1.81 -11.35
N THR A 58 10.92 0.90 -12.23
CA THR A 58 10.15 -0.31 -12.52
C THR A 58 10.12 -1.24 -11.29
N PRO A 59 9.04 -2.00 -11.05
CA PRO A 59 8.97 -2.96 -9.94
C PRO A 59 10.13 -3.96 -9.92
N VAL A 60 10.57 -4.42 -11.10
CA VAL A 60 11.72 -5.32 -11.25
C VAL A 60 13.00 -4.66 -10.71
N THR A 61 13.26 -3.41 -11.10
CA THR A 61 14.42 -2.65 -10.61
C THR A 61 14.35 -2.45 -9.10
N ILE A 62 13.16 -2.19 -8.54
CA ILE A 62 12.99 -2.05 -7.08
C ILE A 62 13.36 -3.35 -6.37
N GLY A 63 12.87 -4.49 -6.87
CA GLY A 63 13.19 -5.81 -6.32
C GLY A 63 14.69 -6.10 -6.30
N LEU A 64 15.37 -5.88 -7.43
CA LEU A 64 16.82 -6.08 -7.55
C LEU A 64 17.62 -5.09 -6.68
N LEU A 65 17.21 -3.82 -6.63
CA LEU A 65 17.85 -2.80 -5.80
C LEU A 65 17.79 -3.18 -4.32
N PHE A 66 16.61 -3.52 -3.82
CA PHE A 66 16.43 -3.92 -2.43
C PHE A 66 17.16 -5.23 -2.12
N GLY A 67 17.14 -6.21 -3.03
CA GLY A 67 17.92 -7.43 -2.89
C GLY A 67 19.42 -7.17 -2.76
N ALA A 68 19.98 -6.27 -3.58
CA ALA A 68 21.38 -5.87 -3.49
C ALA A 68 21.69 -5.09 -2.20
N MET A 69 20.84 -4.14 -1.82
CA MET A 69 21.00 -3.32 -0.62
C MET A 69 21.00 -4.15 0.68
N PHE A 70 20.13 -5.14 0.76
CA PHE A 70 19.97 -6.01 1.94
C PHE A 70 20.71 -7.35 1.80
N SER A 71 21.61 -7.48 0.81
CA SER A 71 22.43 -8.67 0.65
C SER A 71 23.37 -8.87 1.85
N TYR A 72 23.62 -10.14 2.18
CA TYR A 72 24.54 -10.53 3.24
C TYR A 72 25.83 -11.13 2.66
N PRO A 73 27.01 -10.85 3.26
CA PRO A 73 27.26 -9.88 4.32
C PRO A 73 27.53 -8.46 3.81
N GLY A 74 27.74 -8.25 2.50
CA GLY A 74 28.30 -7.01 1.94
C GLY A 74 27.32 -5.99 1.38
N GLY A 75 26.00 -6.17 1.58
CA GLY A 75 25.00 -5.23 1.12
C GLY A 75 25.15 -3.84 1.75
N ALA A 76 24.66 -2.80 1.07
CA ALA A 76 24.76 -1.42 1.55
C ALA A 76 24.25 -1.23 2.98
N ILE A 77 23.17 -1.93 3.36
CA ILE A 77 22.61 -1.87 4.72
C ILE A 77 23.55 -2.53 5.72
N ASN A 78 24.10 -3.71 5.40
CA ASN A 78 25.05 -4.39 6.28
C ASN A 78 26.36 -3.60 6.43
N ASN A 79 26.84 -2.93 5.39
CA ASN A 79 28.01 -2.05 5.47
C ASN A 79 27.78 -0.89 6.45
N ILE A 80 26.56 -0.32 6.48
CA ILE A 80 26.19 0.72 7.46
C ILE A 80 26.13 0.11 8.88
N ILE A 81 25.52 -1.06 9.05
CA ILE A 81 25.43 -1.76 10.34
C ILE A 81 26.83 -2.04 10.90
N SER A 82 27.74 -2.57 10.07
CA SER A 82 29.12 -2.85 10.45
C SER A 82 29.94 -1.58 10.70
N ALA A 83 29.69 -0.49 9.97
CA ALA A 83 30.32 0.80 10.27
C ALA A 83 29.91 1.38 11.63
N LEU A 84 28.72 1.02 12.14
CA LEU A 84 28.27 1.36 13.49
C LEU A 84 28.80 0.39 14.57
N GLY A 85 29.65 -0.57 14.20
CA GLY A 85 30.24 -1.55 15.12
C GLY A 85 29.34 -2.75 15.45
N LEU A 86 28.25 -2.95 14.70
CA LEU A 86 27.33 -4.07 14.87
C LEU A 86 27.64 -5.21 13.89
N GLU A 87 27.25 -6.44 14.26
CA GLU A 87 27.40 -7.60 13.38
C GLU A 87 26.44 -7.52 12.18
N ALA A 88 26.93 -7.94 11.01
CA ALA A 88 26.12 -7.99 9.80
C ALA A 88 24.93 -8.94 9.99
N VAL A 89 23.75 -8.51 9.52
CA VAL A 89 22.49 -9.21 9.68
C VAL A 89 22.14 -9.94 8.40
N ASP A 90 21.85 -11.23 8.51
CA ASP A 90 21.30 -12.02 7.41
C ASP A 90 19.77 -11.87 7.34
N PHE A 91 19.34 -10.86 6.59
CA PHE A 91 17.92 -10.57 6.39
C PHE A 91 17.20 -11.68 5.61
N GLN A 92 17.90 -12.43 4.76
CA GLN A 92 17.30 -13.45 3.90
C GLN A 92 16.98 -14.73 4.69
N ASN A 93 17.88 -15.15 5.59
CA ASN A 93 17.70 -16.38 6.37
C ASN A 93 16.75 -16.22 7.57
N ASN A 94 16.36 -15.00 7.93
CA ASN A 94 15.32 -14.75 8.93
C ASN A 94 13.96 -14.45 8.26
N GLN A 95 12.97 -15.34 8.47
CA GLN A 95 11.65 -15.22 7.82
C GLN A 95 10.95 -13.88 8.08
N MET A 96 11.03 -13.33 9.30
CA MET A 96 10.35 -12.07 9.63
C MET A 96 11.08 -10.90 8.99
N LEU A 97 12.42 -10.88 9.05
CA LEU A 97 13.22 -9.83 8.45
C LEU A 97 13.07 -9.83 6.92
N ALA A 98 13.07 -10.99 6.27
CA ALA A 98 12.85 -11.10 4.83
C ALA A 98 11.51 -10.48 4.41
N ARG A 99 10.44 -10.78 5.16
CA ARG A 99 9.11 -10.16 4.94
C ARG A 99 9.11 -8.66 5.20
N MET A 100 9.82 -8.20 6.23
CA MET A 100 9.97 -6.75 6.51
C MET A 100 10.66 -6.02 5.36
N VAL A 101 11.75 -6.57 4.81
CA VAL A 101 12.46 -5.94 3.68
C VAL A 101 11.54 -5.81 2.46
N ILE A 102 10.80 -6.87 2.12
CA ILE A 102 9.81 -6.82 1.02
C ILE A 102 8.71 -5.80 1.33
N ALA A 103 8.19 -5.78 2.56
CA ALA A 103 7.16 -4.83 2.96
C ALA A 103 7.65 -3.37 2.87
N ILE A 104 8.90 -3.10 3.22
CA ILE A 104 9.53 -1.78 3.08
C ILE A 104 9.67 -1.40 1.59
N ALA A 105 10.10 -2.33 0.74
CA ALA A 105 10.20 -2.09 -0.70
C ALA A 105 8.83 -1.71 -1.31
N ILE A 106 7.79 -2.46 -0.94
CA ILE A 106 6.40 -2.19 -1.39
C ILE A 106 5.89 -0.86 -0.84
N CYS A 107 6.14 -0.58 0.44
CA CYS A 107 5.79 0.68 1.08
C CYS A 107 6.43 1.85 0.32
N TRP A 108 7.74 1.79 0.09
CA TRP A 108 8.50 2.81 -0.62
C TRP A 108 8.01 3.01 -2.05
N LYS A 109 7.78 1.93 -2.81
CA LYS A 109 7.25 1.98 -4.17
C LYS A 109 5.93 2.76 -4.24
N ASN A 110 4.96 2.37 -3.42
CA ASN A 110 3.60 2.88 -3.51
C ASN A 110 3.41 4.21 -2.76
N PHE A 111 4.39 4.61 -1.94
CA PHE A 111 4.29 5.78 -1.07
C PHE A 111 3.92 7.05 -1.83
N GLY A 112 4.64 7.32 -2.93
CA GLY A 112 4.47 8.52 -3.74
C GLY A 112 3.12 8.62 -4.43
N PHE A 113 2.56 7.48 -4.84
CA PHE A 113 1.24 7.46 -5.45
C PHE A 113 0.17 7.83 -4.43
N ASN A 114 0.15 7.17 -3.28
CA ASN A 114 -0.89 7.35 -2.26
C ASN A 114 -0.90 8.76 -1.65
N ILE A 115 0.27 9.35 -1.38
CA ILE A 115 0.35 10.72 -0.86
C ILE A 115 -0.21 11.76 -1.86
N ILE A 116 -0.05 11.55 -3.16
CA ILE A 116 -0.60 12.44 -4.19
C ILE A 116 -2.12 12.39 -4.17
N TYR A 117 -2.72 11.19 -4.13
CA TYR A 117 -4.17 11.07 -4.04
C TYR A 117 -4.73 11.72 -2.78
N PHE A 118 -4.10 11.49 -1.63
CA PHE A 118 -4.52 12.15 -0.40
C PHE A 118 -4.37 13.67 -0.47
N THR A 119 -3.24 14.17 -0.99
CA THR A 119 -3.03 15.62 -1.12
C THR A 119 -4.04 16.25 -2.08
N ALA A 120 -4.30 15.62 -3.23
CA ALA A 120 -5.32 16.06 -4.18
C ALA A 120 -6.72 16.06 -3.54
N GLY A 121 -7.02 15.06 -2.71
CA GLY A 121 -8.29 14.99 -1.99
C GLY A 121 -8.46 16.06 -0.94
N ILE A 122 -7.42 16.34 -0.14
CA ILE A 122 -7.47 17.43 0.84
C ILE A 122 -7.65 18.77 0.11
N ASN A 123 -6.91 18.99 -0.97
CA ASN A 123 -6.96 20.23 -1.74
C ASN A 123 -8.26 20.43 -2.53
N SER A 124 -9.07 19.37 -2.70
CA SER A 124 -10.39 19.49 -3.34
C SER A 124 -11.47 20.07 -2.43
N ILE A 125 -11.20 20.15 -1.12
CA ILE A 125 -12.11 20.75 -0.13
C ILE A 125 -12.07 22.27 -0.31
N SER A 126 -13.25 22.89 -0.45
CA SER A 126 -13.37 24.35 -0.55
C SER A 126 -12.75 25.04 0.66
N GLU A 127 -11.96 26.08 0.39
CA GLU A 127 -11.34 26.90 1.42
C GLU A 127 -12.41 27.57 2.32
N GLU A 128 -13.55 27.97 1.75
CA GLU A 128 -14.66 28.57 2.50
C GLU A 128 -15.18 27.65 3.61
N VAL A 129 -15.20 26.33 3.38
CA VAL A 129 -15.65 25.34 4.39
C VAL A 129 -14.64 25.26 5.53
N LEU A 130 -13.36 25.38 5.21
CA LEU A 130 -12.27 25.33 6.18
C LEU A 130 -12.17 26.61 7.01
N GLU A 131 -12.41 27.77 6.39
CA GLU A 131 -12.48 29.07 7.06
C GLU A 131 -13.72 29.20 7.94
N ALA A 132 -14.89 28.76 7.47
CA ALA A 132 -16.11 28.75 8.27
C ALA A 132 -15.94 27.93 9.55
N ALA A 133 -15.29 26.76 9.46
CA ALA A 133 -14.99 25.94 10.63
C ALA A 133 -14.02 26.63 11.60
N GLU A 134 -13.09 27.45 11.10
CA GLU A 134 -12.17 28.23 11.93
C GLU A 134 -12.87 29.37 12.65
N VAL A 135 -13.82 30.04 11.99
CA VAL A 135 -14.71 31.03 12.60
C VAL A 135 -15.60 30.41 13.68
N ASP A 136 -16.08 29.19 13.46
CA ASP A 136 -16.83 28.40 14.45
C ASP A 136 -15.97 27.86 15.61
N GLY A 137 -14.66 28.17 15.63
CA GLY A 137 -13.74 27.78 16.70
C GLY A 137 -13.33 26.31 16.67
N ALA A 138 -13.47 25.62 15.52
CA ALA A 138 -13.07 24.23 15.40
C ALA A 138 -11.54 24.07 15.50
N SER A 139 -11.08 23.26 16.45
CA SER A 139 -9.67 22.90 16.59
C SER A 139 -9.16 22.11 15.37
N SER A 140 -7.84 22.09 15.16
CA SER A 140 -7.21 21.35 14.05
C SER A 140 -7.61 19.88 14.01
N TRP A 141 -7.73 19.22 15.16
CA TRP A 141 -8.16 17.83 15.25
C TRP A 141 -9.64 17.64 14.86
N GLN A 142 -10.51 18.57 15.26
CA GLN A 142 -11.91 18.56 14.85
C GLN A 142 -12.04 18.78 13.34
N ARG A 143 -11.27 19.72 12.76
CA ARG A 143 -11.25 19.95 11.31
C ARG A 143 -10.84 18.67 10.56
N ILE A 144 -9.77 17.99 10.98
CA ILE A 144 -9.32 16.75 10.34
C ILE A 144 -10.39 15.65 10.44
N THR A 145 -10.90 15.38 11.64
CA THR A 145 -11.78 14.22 11.89
C THR A 145 -13.23 14.42 11.48
N LYS A 146 -13.76 15.65 11.61
CA LYS A 146 -15.17 15.97 11.36
C LYS A 146 -15.42 16.57 9.98
N ILE A 147 -14.40 17.11 9.32
CA ILE A 147 -14.55 17.80 8.03
C ILE A 147 -13.70 17.12 6.96
N THR A 148 -12.38 17.09 7.13
CA THR A 148 -11.45 16.58 6.13
C THR A 148 -11.69 15.11 5.81
N ILE A 149 -11.66 14.22 6.82
CA ILE A 149 -11.86 12.77 6.62
C ILE A 149 -13.23 12.47 5.98
N PRO A 150 -14.37 13.03 6.46
CA PRO A 150 -15.67 12.80 5.85
C PRO A 150 -15.78 13.29 4.40
N LEU A 151 -15.23 14.47 4.08
CA LEU A 151 -15.29 15.01 2.71
C LEU A 151 -14.31 14.29 1.76
N MET A 152 -13.17 13.83 2.26
CA MET A 152 -12.22 13.02 1.51
C MET A 152 -12.64 11.57 1.34
N ARG A 153 -13.75 11.16 1.96
CA ARG A 153 -14.16 9.75 1.99
C ARG A 153 -14.08 9.08 0.61
N PRO A 154 -14.59 9.64 -0.51
CA PRO A 154 -14.50 9.02 -1.83
C PRO A 154 -13.06 8.64 -2.24
N ILE A 155 -12.10 9.49 -1.91
CA ILE A 155 -10.69 9.31 -2.23
C ILE A 155 -10.05 8.30 -1.27
N LEU A 156 -10.42 8.32 0.02
CA LEU A 156 -10.00 7.29 0.97
C LEU A 156 -10.47 5.90 0.52
N ILE A 157 -11.71 5.76 0.03
CA ILE A 157 -12.24 4.50 -0.52
C ILE A 157 -11.37 4.05 -1.69
N TYR A 158 -11.15 4.95 -2.65
CA TYR A 158 -10.43 4.64 -3.87
C TYR A 158 -9.01 4.16 -3.57
N VAL A 159 -8.29 4.87 -2.70
CA VAL A 159 -6.92 4.51 -2.30
C VAL A 159 -6.90 3.19 -1.54
N LEU A 160 -7.87 2.94 -0.65
CA LEU A 160 -7.97 1.68 0.09
C LEU A 160 -8.21 0.49 -0.86
N VAL A 161 -9.22 0.57 -1.73
CA VAL A 161 -9.59 -0.48 -2.68
C VAL A 161 -8.42 -0.80 -3.61
N THR A 162 -7.81 0.23 -4.21
CA THR A 162 -6.67 0.03 -5.13
C THR A 162 -5.44 -0.53 -4.41
N SER A 163 -5.18 -0.11 -3.17
CA SER A 163 -4.08 -0.64 -2.35
C SER A 163 -4.31 -2.09 -1.91
N VAL A 164 -5.57 -2.50 -1.66
CA VAL A 164 -5.94 -3.90 -1.41
C VAL A 164 -5.66 -4.73 -2.66
N ILE A 165 -6.16 -4.31 -3.83
CA ILE A 165 -5.99 -5.05 -5.08
C ILE A 165 -4.51 -5.19 -5.44
N GLY A 166 -3.77 -4.09 -5.49
CA GLY A 166 -2.35 -4.10 -5.85
C GLY A 166 -1.50 -4.89 -4.85
N GLY A 167 -1.87 -4.83 -3.56
CA GLY A 167 -1.27 -5.62 -2.50
C GLY A 167 -1.43 -7.13 -2.69
N LEU A 168 -2.65 -7.58 -2.98
CA LEU A 168 -2.92 -9.00 -3.22
C LEU A 168 -2.29 -9.52 -4.51
N GLN A 169 -1.96 -8.63 -5.45
CA GLN A 169 -1.32 -8.95 -6.73
C GLN A 169 0.22 -8.81 -6.74
N MET A 170 0.86 -8.62 -5.57
CA MET A 170 2.30 -8.42 -5.50
C MET A 170 3.10 -9.64 -6.02
N PHE A 171 4.10 -9.38 -6.87
CA PHE A 171 4.91 -10.42 -7.52
C PHE A 171 6.39 -10.08 -7.53
N ASP A 172 6.78 -8.96 -8.14
CA ASP A 172 8.17 -8.65 -8.43
C ASP A 172 9.03 -8.60 -7.16
N GLU A 173 8.54 -7.96 -6.11
CA GLU A 173 9.26 -7.83 -4.84
C GLU A 173 9.42 -9.19 -4.14
N SER A 174 8.40 -10.03 -4.20
CA SER A 174 8.44 -11.40 -3.68
C SER A 174 9.42 -12.30 -4.44
N LYS A 175 9.57 -12.07 -5.75
CA LYS A 175 10.43 -12.89 -6.61
C LYS A 175 11.90 -12.44 -6.61
N LEU A 176 12.15 -11.14 -6.49
CA LEU A 176 13.45 -10.54 -6.83
C LEU A 176 14.24 -10.03 -5.62
N VAL A 177 13.59 -9.68 -4.50
CA VAL A 177 14.32 -9.19 -3.31
C VAL A 177 15.15 -10.32 -2.70
N PHE A 178 14.51 -11.45 -2.42
CA PHE A 178 15.16 -12.66 -1.94
C PHE A 178 14.62 -13.87 -2.68
N THR A 179 15.51 -14.71 -3.20
CA THR A 179 15.14 -15.85 -4.03
C THR A 179 14.85 -17.10 -3.21
N ASN A 180 15.60 -17.32 -2.11
CA ASN A 180 15.52 -18.52 -1.29
C ASN A 180 15.42 -18.13 0.20
N VAL A 181 14.20 -17.88 0.67
CA VAL A 181 13.91 -17.61 2.09
C VAL A 181 13.43 -18.89 2.76
N PRO A 182 13.93 -19.25 3.96
CA PRO A 182 13.52 -20.45 4.68
C PRO A 182 12.00 -20.58 4.83
N GLY A 183 11.49 -21.78 4.56
CA GLY A 183 10.07 -22.11 4.70
C GLY A 183 9.16 -21.34 3.74
N ASP A 184 9.66 -20.85 2.61
CA ASP A 184 8.87 -20.09 1.61
C ASP A 184 8.13 -18.89 2.21
N ALA A 185 8.71 -18.29 3.26
CA ALA A 185 8.08 -17.24 4.06
C ALA A 185 7.69 -15.97 3.27
N THR A 186 8.31 -15.75 2.11
CA THR A 186 8.07 -14.61 1.23
C THR A 186 7.32 -14.99 -0.05
N THR A 187 6.95 -16.26 -0.22
CA THR A 187 6.22 -16.71 -1.41
C THR A 187 4.78 -16.23 -1.36
N THR A 188 4.45 -15.27 -2.23
CA THR A 188 3.09 -14.70 -2.39
C THR A 188 2.24 -15.55 -3.31
N MET A 189 0.93 -15.29 -3.35
CA MET A 189 0.00 -16.02 -4.21
C MET A 189 0.40 -15.95 -5.69
N VAL A 190 0.75 -14.74 -6.17
CA VAL A 190 1.13 -14.55 -7.58
C VAL A 190 2.49 -15.20 -7.87
N LYS A 191 3.45 -15.13 -6.94
CA LYS A 191 4.72 -15.87 -7.08
C LYS A 191 4.47 -17.38 -7.11
N TYR A 192 3.59 -17.90 -6.26
CA TYR A 192 3.24 -19.31 -6.25
C TYR A 192 2.58 -19.77 -7.56
N MET A 193 1.67 -18.97 -8.11
CA MET A 193 1.07 -19.17 -9.43
C MET A 193 2.14 -19.20 -10.53
N TYR A 194 3.05 -18.22 -10.53
CA TYR A 194 4.16 -18.13 -11.47
C TYR A 194 5.09 -19.34 -11.38
N ASP A 195 5.57 -19.68 -10.19
CA ASP A 195 6.46 -20.82 -9.96
C ASP A 195 5.76 -22.14 -10.37
N SER A 196 4.44 -22.25 -10.21
CA SER A 196 3.66 -23.40 -10.70
C SER A 196 3.67 -23.50 -12.23
N ALA A 197 3.47 -22.39 -12.94
CA ALA A 197 3.41 -22.38 -14.41
C ALA A 197 4.80 -22.50 -15.06
N PHE A 198 5.77 -21.72 -14.59
CA PHE A 198 7.01 -21.45 -15.33
C PHE A 198 8.25 -22.08 -14.72
N VAL A 199 8.17 -22.59 -13.49
CA VAL A 199 9.27 -23.34 -12.85
C VAL A 199 8.94 -24.82 -12.77
N ARG A 200 7.71 -25.16 -12.35
CA ARG A 200 7.24 -26.55 -12.25
C ARG A 200 6.54 -27.07 -13.50
N PHE A 201 6.26 -26.21 -14.49
CA PHE A 201 5.56 -26.56 -15.73
C PHE A 201 4.17 -27.19 -15.53
N GLN A 202 3.50 -26.87 -14.42
CA GLN A 202 2.17 -27.36 -14.08
C GLN A 202 1.10 -26.35 -14.52
N PHE A 203 0.92 -26.18 -15.83
CA PHE A 203 0.03 -25.15 -16.39
C PHE A 203 -1.44 -25.30 -15.95
N GLY A 204 -1.99 -26.52 -15.96
CA GLY A 204 -3.37 -26.78 -15.53
C GLY A 204 -3.59 -26.44 -14.05
N TYR A 205 -2.60 -26.75 -13.20
CA TYR A 205 -2.65 -26.39 -11.78
C TYR A 205 -2.51 -24.87 -11.57
N SER A 206 -1.59 -24.22 -12.29
CA SER A 206 -1.43 -22.77 -12.22
C SER A 206 -2.70 -22.03 -12.65
N ALA A 207 -3.40 -22.50 -13.68
CA ALA A 207 -4.68 -21.94 -14.10
C ALA A 207 -5.75 -22.02 -12.97
N ALA A 208 -5.84 -23.15 -12.27
CA ALA A 208 -6.73 -23.29 -11.11
C ALA A 208 -6.35 -22.32 -9.97
N VAL A 209 -5.05 -22.16 -9.71
CA VAL A 209 -4.53 -21.18 -8.75
C VAL A 209 -4.92 -19.75 -9.17
N SER A 210 -4.79 -19.39 -10.45
CA SER A 210 -5.18 -18.07 -10.97
C SER A 210 -6.66 -17.77 -10.74
N TYR A 211 -7.55 -18.74 -10.98
CA TYR A 211 -8.97 -18.60 -10.66
C TYR A 211 -9.22 -18.40 -9.16
N GLY A 212 -8.48 -19.12 -8.30
CA GLY A 212 -8.54 -18.92 -6.85
C GLY A 212 -8.11 -17.51 -6.44
N ILE A 213 -7.01 -17.01 -6.99
CA ILE A 213 -6.53 -15.63 -6.76
C ILE A 213 -7.58 -14.61 -7.22
N PHE A 214 -8.19 -14.81 -8.39
CA PHE A 214 -9.24 -13.94 -8.90
C PHE A 214 -10.43 -13.86 -7.94
N VAL A 215 -10.92 -15.01 -7.45
CA VAL A 215 -12.03 -15.05 -6.49
C VAL A 215 -11.67 -14.33 -5.18
N ILE A 216 -10.44 -14.52 -4.67
CA ILE A 216 -9.96 -13.85 -3.46
C ILE A 216 -9.93 -12.32 -3.67
N ILE A 217 -9.34 -11.86 -4.78
CA ILE A 217 -9.26 -10.42 -5.08
C ILE A 217 -10.66 -9.83 -5.25
N ALA A 218 -11.56 -10.51 -5.97
CA ALA A 218 -12.94 -10.07 -6.14
C ALA A 218 -13.68 -9.97 -4.80
N PHE A 219 -13.52 -10.97 -3.92
CA PHE A 219 -14.10 -10.97 -2.58
C PHE A 219 -13.61 -9.78 -1.75
N PHE A 220 -12.30 -9.57 -1.64
CA PHE A 220 -11.73 -8.44 -0.90
C PHE A 220 -12.11 -7.09 -1.50
N SER A 221 -12.18 -6.99 -2.83
CA SER A 221 -12.59 -5.77 -3.53
C SER A 221 -14.05 -5.42 -3.26
N ILE A 222 -14.95 -6.41 -3.33
CA ILE A 222 -16.38 -6.24 -3.03
C ILE A 222 -16.58 -5.85 -1.56
N ILE A 223 -15.90 -6.52 -0.63
CA ILE A 223 -15.96 -6.16 0.79
C ILE A 223 -15.49 -4.73 1.00
N SER A 224 -14.35 -4.35 0.42
CA SER A 224 -13.81 -3.00 0.54
C SER A 224 -14.80 -1.95 0.00
N LEU A 225 -15.46 -2.24 -1.13
CA LEU A 225 -16.51 -1.38 -1.66
C LEU A 225 -17.74 -1.31 -0.75
N ILE A 226 -18.25 -2.45 -0.24
CA ILE A 226 -19.45 -2.48 0.63
C ILE A 226 -19.19 -1.75 1.95
N VAL A 227 -18.10 -2.07 2.64
CA VAL A 227 -17.72 -1.44 3.92
C VAL A 227 -17.64 0.07 3.75
N THR A 228 -17.25 0.54 2.57
CA THR A 228 -17.03 1.95 2.33
C THR A 228 -18.21 2.67 1.64
N LYS A 229 -19.19 1.94 1.07
CA LYS A 229 -20.38 2.48 0.39
C LYS A 229 -21.39 3.17 1.32
N ASP A 230 -21.41 2.87 2.62
CA ASP A 230 -22.44 3.40 3.53
C ASP A 230 -22.12 4.80 4.09
N ARG A 231 -22.76 5.84 3.53
CA ARG A 231 -23.07 7.22 4.04
C ARG A 231 -22.77 8.38 3.07
N GLY A 232 -22.48 8.12 1.79
CA GLY A 232 -22.24 9.18 0.80
C GLY A 232 -23.46 9.63 -0.02
N ASP A 233 -24.44 8.73 -0.21
CA ASP A 233 -25.52 8.94 -1.19
C ASP A 233 -26.61 9.93 -0.71
N ASP A 234 -26.57 10.39 0.55
CA ASP A 234 -27.56 11.32 1.10
C ASP A 234 -27.26 12.81 0.84
N TYR A 235 -26.00 13.17 0.53
CA TYR A 235 -25.66 14.57 0.20
C TYR A 235 -26.20 15.00 -1.18
N GLY A 236 -26.27 14.06 -2.13
CA GLY A 236 -26.87 14.30 -3.45
C GLY A 236 -28.40 14.36 -3.42
N LYS A 237 -29.04 13.62 -2.51
CA LYS A 237 -30.50 13.57 -2.36
C LYS A 237 -31.05 14.81 -1.67
N THR A 238 -30.37 15.37 -0.68
CA THR A 238 -30.80 16.62 -0.01
C THR A 238 -30.81 17.83 -0.93
N LYS A 239 -29.85 17.94 -1.88
CA LYS A 239 -29.83 19.02 -2.88
C LYS A 239 -30.99 18.93 -3.89
N LYS A 240 -31.38 17.72 -4.30
CA LYS A 240 -32.57 17.50 -5.15
C LYS A 240 -33.87 17.77 -4.41
N ALA A 241 -33.99 17.37 -3.14
CA ALA A 241 -35.17 17.62 -2.32
C ALA A 241 -35.41 19.13 -2.04
N ARG A 242 -34.35 19.94 -1.95
CA ARG A 242 -34.46 21.41 -1.77
C ARG A 242 -34.78 22.17 -3.06
N LYS A 243 -34.42 21.63 -4.24
CA LYS A 243 -34.73 22.23 -5.55
C LYS A 243 -36.14 21.91 -6.05
N GLY A 244 -36.77 20.85 -5.58
CA GLY A 244 -38.15 20.48 -5.94
C GLY A 244 -39.24 21.12 -5.06
N ARG A 245 -38.90 22.10 -4.22
CA ARG A 245 -39.82 22.80 -3.30
C ARG A 245 -39.95 24.31 -3.61
N LYS A 246 -39.53 24.74 -4.80
CA LYS A 246 -39.78 26.08 -5.33
C LYS A 246 -40.82 26.01 -6.42
#